data_AF-A0A849EPU3-F1
#
_entry.id   AF-A0A849EPU3-F1
#
_cell.length_a   1.000
_cell.length_b   1.000
_cell.length_c   1.000
_cell.angle_alpha   90.00
_cell.angle_beta   90.00
_cell.angle_gamma   90.00
#
_symmetry.space_group_name_H-M   'P 1'
#
loop_
_entity.id
_entity.type
_entity.pdbx_description
1 polymer ?
#
loop_
_entity_poly.entity_id
_entity_poly.type
_entity_poly.pdbx_seq_one_letter_code
_entity_poly.pdbx_strand_id
1 'polypeptide(L)'
;MEKRALRIRLSGRLIAAGAFGSILLIVIVLFSMIGVDELVDIWWFDALGYPFYYWQRLLYRYLVFGGVSLVFFLIFFMNFWIAARYLRHTPDADKVIGKTNYGKINKAFQTGSLLFYVPLSLILTFPLAMPLYQHWEKFLFYIFGRSAGVQDPFFGKDVAFYLFSFPIYSLVQQRLLLAVLVLLAGLVLLYMVKNRLLTRKLFHFSGFARWHLSLVVLAAVAVEIWDLLLQRYGLVFDTTHQPLFTGPGFVQMKVIVPLIWVSLVLLVATAGTLLFALQFRRGYKVLAGLVVVTILAFTVRHADLIPQAFQTYLVKPNAIEKESRFIEKNVQATLNAYDLNRIEVRKFQHERFPEVTAPTHMENVLRNIPVWDANTLSAVFQQLQELRTYYAFPQVSVDRYDVTDNRQQVFLSLRELEYG
;
A
#
# COMPACT_ATOMS: atom_id res chain seq x y z
N MET A 1 -38.68 41.67 37.86
CA MET A 1 -38.39 41.01 36.55
C MET A 1 -37.00 41.35 36.00
N GLU A 2 -36.41 42.49 36.36
CA GLU A 2 -35.12 42.99 35.84
C GLU A 2 -33.89 42.11 36.19
N LYS A 3 -33.80 41.56 37.41
CA LYS A 3 -32.69 40.67 37.81
C LYS A 3 -32.61 39.35 37.02
N ARG A 4 -33.73 38.86 36.46
CA ARG A 4 -33.78 37.60 35.68
C ARG A 4 -33.30 37.82 34.24
N ALA A 5 -33.62 38.97 33.65
CA ALA A 5 -33.14 39.38 32.32
C ALA A 5 -31.62 39.63 32.30
N LEU A 6 -31.08 40.22 33.37
CA LEU A 6 -29.63 40.42 33.55
C LEU A 6 -28.86 39.10 33.66
N ARG A 7 -29.37 38.11 34.40
CA ARG A 7 -28.74 36.78 34.51
C ARG A 7 -28.70 36.02 33.18
N ILE A 8 -29.74 36.10 32.35
CA ILE A 8 -29.79 35.43 31.03
C ILE A 8 -28.83 36.09 30.03
N ARG A 9 -28.67 37.42 30.07
CA ARG A 9 -27.67 38.13 29.25
C ARG A 9 -26.23 37.84 29.69
N LEU A 10 -25.99 37.73 30.99
CA LEU A 10 -24.68 37.38 31.55
C LEU A 10 -24.29 35.93 31.25
N SER A 11 -25.21 34.97 31.35
CA SER A 11 -24.94 33.57 31.00
C SER A 11 -24.66 33.39 29.50
N GLY A 12 -25.38 34.10 28.62
CA GLY A 12 -25.10 34.08 27.18
C GLY A 12 -23.73 34.66 26.83
N ARG A 13 -23.29 35.74 27.50
CA ARG A 13 -21.95 36.32 27.34
C ARG A 13 -20.84 35.42 27.86
N LEU A 14 -21.05 34.72 28.97
CA LEU A 14 -20.10 33.75 29.51
C LEU A 14 -19.97 32.51 28.61
N ILE A 15 -21.06 32.02 28.03
CA ILE A 15 -21.04 30.91 27.06
C ILE A 15 -20.33 31.35 25.76
N ALA A 16 -20.61 32.57 25.27
CA ALA A 16 -19.92 33.11 24.09
C ALA A 16 -18.42 33.35 24.33
N ALA A 17 -18.04 33.86 25.51
CA ALA A 17 -16.65 34.04 25.90
C ALA A 17 -15.93 32.69 26.08
N GLY A 18 -16.60 31.69 26.67
CA GLY A 18 -16.09 30.33 26.78
C GLY A 18 -15.90 29.66 25.42
N ALA A 19 -16.87 29.78 24.51
CA ALA A 19 -16.79 29.28 23.15
C ALA A 19 -15.65 29.99 22.37
N PHE A 20 -15.52 31.31 22.50
CA PHE A 20 -14.44 32.07 21.89
C PHE A 20 -13.07 31.65 22.42
N GLY A 21 -12.91 31.50 23.74
CA GLY A 21 -11.67 31.02 24.35
C GLY A 21 -11.31 29.60 23.91
N SER A 22 -12.32 28.73 23.75
CA SER A 22 -12.15 27.36 23.25
C SER A 22 -11.70 27.35 21.78
N ILE A 23 -12.35 28.16 20.94
CA ILE A 23 -11.97 28.31 19.52
C ILE A 23 -10.56 28.89 19.40
N LEU A 24 -10.22 29.90 20.20
CA LEU A 24 -8.89 30.51 20.20
C LEU A 24 -7.82 29.49 20.64
N LEU A 25 -8.09 28.70 21.68
CA LEU A 25 -7.20 27.63 22.12
C LEU A 25 -7.01 26.58 21.02
N ILE A 26 -8.09 26.17 20.34
CA ILE A 26 -8.02 25.23 19.21
C ILE A 26 -7.18 25.81 18.08
N VAL A 27 -7.36 27.08 17.73
CA VAL A 27 -6.57 27.75 16.68
C VAL A 27 -5.10 27.83 17.07
N ILE A 28 -4.78 28.14 18.32
CA ILE A 28 -3.40 28.19 18.82
C ILE A 28 -2.76 26.81 18.78
N VAL A 29 -3.46 25.76 19.22
CA VAL A 29 -2.96 24.38 19.19
C VAL A 29 -2.76 23.91 17.75
N LEU A 30 -3.70 24.20 16.85
CA LEU A 30 -3.55 23.90 15.42
C LEU A 30 -2.37 24.65 14.80
N PHE A 31 -2.19 25.93 15.15
CA PHE A 31 -1.06 26.73 14.70
C PHE A 31 0.27 26.22 15.28
N SER A 32 0.31 25.79 16.54
CA SER A 32 1.54 25.23 17.12
C SER A 32 1.91 23.87 16.53
N MET A 33 0.92 23.05 16.19
CA MET A 33 1.14 21.72 15.62
C MET A 33 1.47 21.74 14.13
N ILE A 34 0.99 22.74 13.37
CA ILE A 34 1.11 22.77 11.91
C ILE A 34 1.97 23.93 11.43
N GLY A 35 1.86 25.09 12.07
CA GLY A 35 2.52 26.33 11.65
C GLY A 35 4.00 26.40 12.02
N VAL A 36 4.43 25.75 13.11
CA VAL A 36 5.85 25.75 13.52
C VAL A 36 6.71 24.98 12.52
N ASP A 37 6.29 23.78 12.12
CA ASP A 37 7.04 22.96 11.17
C ASP A 37 7.16 23.66 9.80
N GLU A 38 6.07 24.26 9.31
CA GLU A 38 6.08 25.01 8.04
C GLU A 38 6.93 26.30 8.14
N LEU A 39 6.96 26.99 9.28
CA LEU A 39 7.84 28.15 9.50
C LEU A 39 9.32 27.76 9.51
N VAL A 40 9.65 26.66 10.19
CA VAL A 40 11.01 26.11 10.22
C VAL A 40 11.46 25.74 8.81
N ASP A 41 10.59 25.09 8.02
CA ASP A 41 10.86 24.77 6.61
C ASP A 41 11.10 26.04 5.79
N ILE A 42 10.26 27.08 5.92
CA ILE A 42 10.45 28.36 5.21
C ILE A 42 11.82 28.96 5.51
N TRP A 43 12.20 29.05 6.79
CA TRP A 43 13.50 29.59 7.18
C TRP A 43 14.67 28.72 6.71
N TRP A 44 14.49 27.40 6.72
CA TRP A 44 15.50 26.47 6.22
C TRP A 44 15.72 26.63 4.71
N PHE A 45 14.65 26.70 3.91
CA PHE A 45 14.76 26.92 2.46
C PHE A 45 15.29 28.31 2.11
N ASP A 46 14.94 29.33 2.89
CA ASP A 46 15.47 30.69 2.72
C ASP A 46 16.98 30.75 3.02
N ALA A 47 17.42 30.13 4.12
CA ALA A 47 18.84 30.04 4.50
C ALA A 47 19.70 29.31 3.44
N LEU A 48 19.11 28.38 2.69
CA LEU A 48 19.78 27.68 1.58
C LEU A 48 19.67 28.41 0.23
N GLY A 49 18.97 29.54 0.16
CA GLY A 49 18.78 30.29 -1.10
C GLY A 49 17.74 29.69 -2.05
N TYR A 50 16.84 28.83 -1.55
CA TYR A 50 15.79 28.17 -2.34
C TYR A 50 14.34 28.56 -1.95
N PRO A 51 14.01 29.83 -1.62
CA PRO A 51 12.65 30.20 -1.21
C PRO A 51 11.63 29.99 -2.33
N PHE A 52 12.00 30.22 -3.60
CA PHE A 52 11.13 29.96 -4.75
C PHE A 52 10.72 28.48 -4.86
N TYR A 53 11.66 27.56 -4.63
CA TYR A 53 11.40 26.13 -4.67
C TYR A 53 10.42 25.69 -3.58
N TYR A 54 10.50 26.25 -2.36
CA TYR A 54 9.54 25.99 -1.30
C TYR A 54 8.10 26.32 -1.73
N TRP A 55 7.89 27.54 -2.26
CA TRP A 55 6.57 27.96 -2.73
C TRP A 55 6.08 27.12 -3.91
N GLN A 56 6.98 26.72 -4.81
CA GLN A 56 6.66 25.83 -5.92
C GLN A 56 6.21 24.45 -5.41
N ARG A 57 6.95 23.84 -4.48
CA ARG A 57 6.60 22.58 -3.81
C ARG A 57 5.23 22.67 -3.13
N LEU A 58 4.99 23.75 -2.38
CA LEU A 58 3.71 23.99 -1.71
C LEU A 58 2.55 24.13 -2.70
N LEU A 59 2.75 24.91 -3.77
CA LEU A 59 1.75 25.12 -4.82
C LEU A 59 1.38 23.80 -5.51
N TYR A 60 2.36 23.00 -5.95
CA TYR A 60 2.08 21.73 -6.61
C TYR A 60 1.33 20.74 -5.72
N ARG A 61 1.70 20.66 -4.43
CA ARG A 61 1.00 19.83 -3.45
C ARG A 61 -0.50 20.16 -3.40
N TYR A 62 -0.87 21.44 -3.35
CA TYR A 62 -2.26 21.87 -3.35
C TYR A 62 -2.94 21.80 -4.72
N LEU A 63 -2.21 22.02 -5.83
CA LEU A 63 -2.76 21.86 -7.19
C LEU A 63 -3.17 20.41 -7.46
N VAL A 64 -2.30 19.45 -7.11
CA VAL A 64 -2.60 18.02 -7.24
C VAL A 64 -3.81 17.66 -6.41
N PHE A 65 -3.84 18.09 -5.14
CA PHE A 65 -4.98 17.84 -4.26
C PHE A 65 -6.27 18.47 -4.79
N GLY A 66 -6.22 19.72 -5.25
CA GLY A 66 -7.37 20.42 -5.81
C GLY A 66 -7.91 19.75 -7.07
N GLY A 67 -7.03 19.36 -8.00
CA GLY A 67 -7.41 18.68 -9.24
C GLY A 67 -8.04 17.31 -8.98
N VAL A 68 -7.44 16.51 -8.11
CA VAL A 68 -7.96 15.19 -7.73
C VAL A 68 -9.27 15.31 -6.96
N SER A 69 -9.36 16.27 -6.03
CA SER A 69 -10.60 16.56 -5.30
C SER A 69 -11.72 16.95 -6.26
N LEU A 70 -11.43 17.77 -7.26
CA LEU A 70 -12.42 18.16 -8.26
C LEU A 70 -12.96 16.94 -9.02
N VAL A 71 -12.10 15.99 -9.43
CA VAL A 71 -12.52 14.78 -10.14
C VAL A 71 -13.45 13.93 -9.27
N PHE A 72 -13.06 13.61 -8.03
CA PHE A 72 -13.91 12.82 -7.13
C PHE A 72 -15.20 13.55 -6.76
N PHE A 73 -15.12 14.87 -6.53
CA PHE A 73 -16.28 15.70 -6.28
C PHE A 73 -17.29 15.59 -7.43
N LEU A 74 -16.83 15.70 -8.68
CA LEU A 74 -17.69 15.57 -9.85
C LEU A 74 -18.34 14.18 -9.93
N ILE A 75 -17.59 13.12 -9.64
CA ILE A 75 -18.14 11.74 -9.60
C ILE A 75 -19.30 11.66 -8.60
N PHE A 76 -19.12 12.07 -7.36
CA PHE A 76 -20.21 12.03 -6.36
C PHE A 76 -21.34 12.98 -6.71
N PHE A 77 -21.01 14.23 -7.05
CA PHE A 77 -21.97 15.28 -7.32
C PHE A 77 -22.89 14.90 -8.48
N MET A 78 -22.33 14.44 -9.61
CA MET A 78 -23.12 14.05 -10.77
C MET A 78 -24.04 12.86 -10.45
N ASN A 79 -23.55 11.84 -9.76
CA ASN A 79 -24.36 10.67 -9.42
C ASN A 79 -25.48 10.99 -8.41
N PHE A 80 -25.20 11.78 -7.37
CA PHE A 80 -26.23 12.22 -6.43
C PHE A 80 -27.21 13.20 -7.07
N TRP A 81 -26.76 14.06 -7.98
CA TRP A 81 -27.61 14.96 -8.74
C TRP A 81 -28.58 14.19 -9.65
N ILE A 82 -28.09 13.18 -10.38
CA ILE A 82 -28.92 12.29 -11.20
C ILE A 82 -29.95 11.57 -10.33
N ALA A 83 -29.52 11.02 -9.18
CA ALA A 83 -30.43 10.37 -8.24
C ALA A 83 -31.50 11.33 -7.69
N ALA A 84 -31.11 12.55 -7.30
CA ALA A 84 -32.01 13.58 -6.80
C ALA A 84 -33.03 14.02 -7.86
N ARG A 85 -32.60 14.20 -9.12
CA ARG A 85 -33.48 14.55 -10.24
C ARG A 85 -34.54 13.48 -10.48
N TYR A 86 -34.16 12.20 -10.41
CA TYR A 86 -35.10 11.10 -10.50
C TYR A 86 -36.08 11.06 -9.31
N LEU A 87 -35.62 11.43 -8.12
CA LEU A 87 -36.44 11.48 -6.91
C LEU A 87 -37.50 12.60 -6.95
N ARG A 88 -37.21 13.73 -7.59
CA ARG A 88 -38.13 14.88 -7.71
C ARG A 88 -39.39 14.57 -8.53
N HIS A 89 -39.31 13.70 -9.54
CA HIS A 89 -40.41 13.43 -10.48
C HIS A 89 -41.38 12.31 -10.01
N THR A 90 -41.42 11.98 -8.72
CA THR A 90 -42.36 10.98 -8.18
C THR A 90 -43.42 11.65 -7.28
N PRO A 91 -44.62 11.98 -7.81
CA PRO A 91 -45.63 12.83 -7.14
C PRO A 91 -46.18 12.32 -5.80
N ASP A 92 -46.12 11.00 -5.54
CA ASP A 92 -46.63 10.39 -4.30
C ASP A 92 -45.68 10.50 -3.10
N ALA A 93 -44.42 10.90 -3.32
CA ALA A 93 -43.41 11.02 -2.27
C ALA A 93 -43.73 12.16 -1.28
N ASP A 94 -44.24 13.28 -1.77
CA ASP A 94 -44.45 14.48 -0.96
C ASP A 94 -45.52 14.31 0.12
N LYS A 95 -46.55 13.47 -0.13
CA LYS A 95 -47.66 13.23 0.81
C LYS A 95 -47.31 12.32 1.98
N VAL A 96 -46.38 11.37 1.80
CA VAL A 96 -46.04 10.34 2.82
C VAL A 96 -44.82 10.73 3.65
N ILE A 97 -43.86 11.45 3.05
CA ILE A 97 -42.52 11.66 3.63
C ILE A 97 -42.51 12.77 4.68
N GLY A 98 -43.43 13.73 4.61
CA GLY A 98 -43.54 14.85 5.55
C GLY A 98 -43.83 14.49 7.01
N LYS A 99 -44.19 13.24 7.33
CA LYS A 99 -44.61 12.80 8.68
C LYS A 99 -43.55 12.00 9.47
N THR A 100 -42.32 11.83 8.96
CA THR A 100 -41.28 11.02 9.63
C THR A 100 -40.04 11.85 10.03
N ASN A 101 -39.29 11.41 11.06
CA ASN A 101 -38.01 12.05 11.47
C ASN A 101 -36.96 12.12 10.34
N TYR A 102 -37.03 11.19 9.39
CA TYR A 102 -36.16 11.13 8.20
C TYR A 102 -36.69 11.98 7.03
N GLY A 103 -37.89 12.54 7.17
CA GLY A 103 -38.57 13.32 6.14
C GLY A 103 -37.84 14.60 5.75
N LYS A 104 -37.13 15.24 6.69
CA LYS A 104 -36.35 16.46 6.41
C LYS A 104 -35.15 16.19 5.50
N ILE A 105 -34.40 15.12 5.77
CA ILE A 105 -33.23 14.72 4.98
C ILE A 105 -33.67 14.28 3.57
N ASN A 106 -34.74 13.48 3.49
CA ASN A 106 -35.24 13.02 2.21
C ASN A 106 -35.89 14.16 1.39
N LYS A 107 -36.60 15.09 2.04
CA LYS A 107 -37.14 16.29 1.40
C LYS A 107 -36.02 17.22 0.91
N ALA A 108 -34.92 17.37 1.65
CA ALA A 108 -33.74 18.10 1.21
C ALA A 108 -33.09 17.47 -0.03
N PHE A 109 -33.04 16.13 -0.09
CA PHE A 109 -32.56 15.39 -1.25
C PHE A 109 -33.51 15.49 -2.46
N GLN A 110 -34.83 15.44 -2.25
CA GLN A 110 -35.88 15.48 -3.28
C GLN A 110 -36.12 16.87 -3.86
N THR A 111 -36.01 17.92 -3.04
CA THR A 111 -36.09 19.31 -3.52
C THR A 111 -34.91 19.68 -4.41
N GLY A 112 -33.93 18.79 -4.63
CA GLY A 112 -32.81 19.04 -5.52
C GLY A 112 -31.97 20.23 -5.07
N SER A 113 -32.00 20.56 -3.77
CA SER A 113 -31.28 21.69 -3.21
C SER A 113 -29.77 21.42 -3.27
N LEU A 114 -29.06 22.20 -4.10
CA LEU A 114 -27.59 22.18 -4.20
C LEU A 114 -26.91 22.22 -2.81
N LEU A 115 -27.60 22.83 -1.84
CA LEU A 115 -27.18 22.93 -0.45
C LEU A 115 -26.94 21.59 0.27
N PHE A 116 -27.46 20.46 -0.22
CA PHE A 116 -27.27 19.15 0.43
C PHE A 116 -26.20 18.28 -0.22
N TYR A 117 -26.28 18.06 -1.54
CA TYR A 117 -25.34 17.17 -2.22
C TYR A 117 -23.99 17.82 -2.53
N VAL A 118 -23.87 19.15 -2.57
CA VAL A 118 -22.55 19.80 -2.68
C VAL A 118 -21.72 19.57 -1.42
N PRO A 119 -22.18 19.91 -0.19
CA PRO A 119 -21.40 19.61 1.02
C PRO A 119 -21.16 18.12 1.22
N LEU A 120 -22.16 17.27 0.94
CA LEU A 120 -21.99 15.82 1.05
C LEU A 120 -20.89 15.29 0.10
N SER A 121 -20.89 15.73 -1.16
CA SER A 121 -19.87 15.32 -2.14
C SER A 121 -18.49 15.84 -1.76
N LEU A 122 -18.38 17.06 -1.25
CA LEU A 122 -17.11 17.62 -0.74
C LEU A 122 -16.57 16.82 0.46
N ILE A 123 -17.43 16.50 1.43
CA ILE A 123 -17.06 15.72 2.61
C ILE A 123 -16.56 14.32 2.21
N LEU A 124 -17.25 13.65 1.27
CA LEU A 124 -16.85 12.32 0.79
C LEU A 124 -15.56 12.36 -0.05
N THR A 125 -15.29 13.47 -0.73
CA THR A 125 -14.12 13.67 -1.58
C THR A 125 -12.83 13.78 -0.78
N PHE A 126 -12.85 14.50 0.34
CA PHE A 126 -11.66 14.79 1.15
C PHE A 126 -10.82 13.53 1.52
N PRO A 127 -11.39 12.46 2.13
CA PRO A 127 -10.62 11.26 2.48
C PRO A 127 -10.09 10.50 1.26
N LEU A 128 -10.71 10.66 0.08
CA LEU A 128 -10.27 10.01 -1.15
C LEU A 128 -9.08 10.73 -1.79
N ALA A 129 -9.05 12.07 -1.69
CA ALA A 129 -7.97 12.88 -2.25
C ALA A 129 -6.75 13.00 -1.32
N MET A 130 -6.93 12.84 0.00
CA MET A 130 -5.86 12.98 0.99
C MET A 130 -4.57 12.18 0.69
N PRO A 131 -4.62 10.94 0.20
CA PRO A 131 -3.41 10.16 -0.06
C PRO A 131 -2.64 10.64 -1.29
N LEU A 132 -3.31 11.29 -2.24
CA LEU A 132 -2.63 11.99 -3.35
C LEU A 132 -2.00 13.31 -2.87
N TYR A 133 -2.58 13.97 -1.86
CA TYR A 133 -1.93 15.10 -1.19
C TYR A 133 -0.65 14.67 -0.47
N GLN A 134 -0.66 13.49 0.19
CA GLN A 134 0.52 12.95 0.88
C GLN A 134 1.60 12.48 -0.09
N HIS A 135 1.21 11.97 -1.26
CA HIS A 135 2.12 11.43 -2.28
C HIS A 135 2.19 12.29 -3.55
N TRP A 136 2.04 13.61 -3.42
CA TRP A 136 2.03 14.55 -4.55
C TRP A 136 3.32 14.49 -5.39
N GLU A 137 4.47 14.22 -4.78
CA GLU A 137 5.76 14.05 -5.48
C GLU A 137 5.72 12.86 -6.45
N LYS A 138 5.15 11.72 -6.02
CA LYS A 138 4.97 10.55 -6.89
C LYS A 138 4.06 10.89 -8.08
N PHE A 139 3.07 11.76 -7.87
CA PHE A 139 2.18 12.21 -8.93
C PHE A 139 2.91 13.13 -9.92
N LEU A 140 3.81 13.99 -9.44
CA LEU A 140 4.66 14.78 -10.34
C LEU A 140 5.63 13.89 -11.13
N PHE A 141 6.22 12.86 -10.49
CA PHE A 141 7.04 11.90 -11.22
C PHE A 141 6.23 11.10 -12.24
N TYR A 142 4.96 10.84 -12.01
CA TYR A 142 4.09 10.23 -13.03
C TYR A 142 3.89 11.14 -14.25
N ILE A 143 3.69 12.44 -14.04
CA ILE A 143 3.46 13.40 -15.14
C ILE A 143 4.75 13.74 -15.89
N PHE A 144 5.83 13.99 -15.14
CA PHE A 144 7.08 14.54 -15.67
C PHE A 144 8.20 13.50 -15.79
N GLY A 145 7.98 12.28 -15.30
CA GLY A 145 8.94 11.18 -15.35
C GLY A 145 9.30 10.82 -16.78
N ARG A 146 10.60 10.62 -17.01
CA ARG A 146 11.12 10.17 -18.30
C ARG A 146 11.26 8.64 -18.33
N SER A 147 11.30 8.08 -19.53
CA SER A 147 11.65 6.67 -19.76
C SER A 147 13.05 6.37 -19.21
N ALA A 148 13.21 5.23 -18.54
CA ALA A 148 14.54 4.76 -18.14
C ALA A 148 15.29 4.15 -19.33
N GLY A 149 14.59 3.76 -20.40
CA GLY A 149 15.20 3.18 -21.60
C GLY A 149 15.55 1.70 -21.46
N VAL A 150 15.27 1.10 -20.31
CA VAL A 150 15.48 -0.33 -20.02
C VAL A 150 14.13 -0.99 -19.79
N GLN A 151 13.89 -2.11 -20.46
CA GLN A 151 12.65 -2.87 -20.32
C GLN A 151 12.79 -3.99 -19.30
N ASP A 152 11.73 -4.23 -18.54
CA ASP A 152 11.65 -5.35 -17.62
C ASP A 152 11.55 -6.68 -18.38
N PRO A 153 12.26 -7.74 -17.93
CA PRO A 153 12.36 -8.99 -18.65
C PRO A 153 11.14 -9.91 -18.50
N PHE A 154 10.10 -9.52 -17.74
CA PHE A 154 8.92 -10.33 -17.45
C PHE A 154 7.68 -9.84 -18.22
N PHE A 155 7.42 -8.53 -18.21
CA PHE A 155 6.23 -7.91 -18.80
C PHE A 155 6.54 -6.89 -19.89
N GLY A 156 7.83 -6.62 -20.19
CA GLY A 156 8.26 -5.74 -21.29
C GLY A 156 7.90 -4.27 -21.07
N LYS A 157 7.67 -3.85 -19.82
CA LYS A 157 7.44 -2.44 -19.47
C LYS A 157 8.77 -1.76 -19.18
N ASP A 158 8.90 -0.50 -19.56
CA ASP A 158 10.06 0.31 -19.16
C ASP A 158 10.14 0.37 -17.63
N VAL A 159 11.33 0.31 -17.05
CA VAL A 159 11.54 0.40 -15.59
C VAL A 159 10.89 1.67 -15.00
N ALA A 160 10.85 2.78 -15.74
CA ALA A 160 10.16 4.01 -15.34
C ALA A 160 8.66 3.81 -15.08
N PHE A 161 8.01 2.82 -15.73
CA PHE A 161 6.64 2.46 -15.40
C PHE A 161 6.52 2.02 -13.94
N TYR A 162 7.42 1.16 -13.46
CA TYR A 162 7.38 0.62 -12.10
C TYR A 162 7.76 1.68 -11.05
N LEU A 163 8.65 2.60 -11.39
CA LEU A 163 9.09 3.67 -10.48
C LEU A 163 8.08 4.82 -10.38
N PHE A 164 7.49 5.24 -11.51
CA PHE A 164 6.72 6.48 -11.57
C PHE A 164 5.22 6.26 -11.81
N SER A 165 4.85 5.36 -12.74
CA SER A 165 3.45 5.17 -13.14
C SER A 165 2.69 4.20 -12.24
N PHE A 166 3.28 3.06 -11.94
CA PHE A 166 2.67 1.98 -11.18
C PHE A 166 2.22 2.41 -9.78
N PRO A 167 2.99 3.17 -8.99
CA PRO A 167 2.53 3.65 -7.68
C PRO A 167 1.28 4.53 -7.78
N ILE A 168 1.19 5.36 -8.83
CA ILE A 168 0.03 6.23 -9.05
C ILE A 168 -1.16 5.45 -9.59
N TYR A 169 -0.98 4.50 -10.50
CA TYR A 169 -2.07 3.62 -10.96
C TYR A 169 -2.66 2.80 -9.83
N SER A 170 -1.83 2.17 -9.00
CA SER A 170 -2.27 1.42 -7.83
C SER A 170 -2.99 2.30 -6.82
N LEU A 171 -2.48 3.51 -6.56
CA LEU A 171 -3.11 4.45 -5.64
C LEU A 171 -4.46 4.93 -6.19
N VAL A 172 -4.53 5.36 -7.46
CA VAL A 172 -5.77 5.82 -8.11
C VAL A 172 -6.80 4.70 -8.18
N GLN A 173 -6.40 3.48 -8.53
CA GLN A 173 -7.28 2.31 -8.55
C GLN A 173 -7.93 2.11 -7.17
N GLN A 174 -7.14 2.10 -6.09
CA GLN A 174 -7.66 1.90 -4.72
C GLN A 174 -8.65 3.01 -4.31
N ARG A 175 -8.32 4.28 -4.63
CA ARG A 175 -9.21 5.41 -4.32
C ARG A 175 -10.48 5.40 -5.18
N LEU A 176 -10.37 5.03 -6.45
CA LEU A 176 -11.52 4.91 -7.33
C LEU A 176 -12.44 3.76 -6.93
N LEU A 177 -11.90 2.62 -6.52
CA LEU A 177 -12.67 1.50 -6.00
C LEU A 177 -13.44 1.91 -4.74
N LEU A 178 -12.75 2.52 -3.77
CA LEU A 178 -13.37 3.03 -2.56
C LEU A 178 -14.47 4.07 -2.88
N ALA A 179 -14.20 5.00 -3.79
CA ALA A 179 -15.16 6.01 -4.21
C ALA A 179 -16.43 5.38 -4.80
N VAL A 180 -16.28 4.41 -5.71
CA VAL A 180 -17.40 3.71 -6.34
C VAL A 180 -18.18 2.87 -5.33
N LEU A 181 -17.51 2.19 -4.39
CA LEU A 181 -18.18 1.41 -3.33
C LEU A 181 -18.98 2.31 -2.37
N VAL A 182 -18.39 3.42 -1.93
CA VAL A 182 -19.09 4.42 -1.09
C VAL A 182 -20.27 5.02 -1.85
N LEU A 183 -20.08 5.35 -3.12
CA LEU A 183 -21.15 5.85 -3.99
C LEU A 183 -22.28 4.83 -4.14
N LEU A 184 -21.95 3.56 -4.42
CA LEU A 184 -22.90 2.47 -4.54
C LEU A 184 -23.70 2.31 -3.24
N ALA A 185 -23.03 2.26 -2.09
CA ALA A 185 -23.68 2.19 -0.78
C ALA A 185 -24.61 3.39 -0.55
N GLY A 186 -24.17 4.61 -0.85
CA GLY A 186 -24.97 5.82 -0.74
C GLY A 186 -26.23 5.80 -1.62
N LEU A 187 -26.10 5.36 -2.88
CA LEU A 187 -27.22 5.25 -3.81
C LEU A 187 -28.20 4.15 -3.42
N VAL A 188 -27.70 2.98 -2.99
CA VAL A 188 -28.53 1.88 -2.48
C VAL A 188 -29.34 2.36 -1.27
N LEU A 189 -28.69 2.99 -0.29
CA LEU A 189 -29.37 3.54 0.88
C LEU A 189 -30.44 4.56 0.49
N LEU A 190 -30.14 5.47 -0.43
CA LEU A 190 -31.08 6.48 -0.92
C LEU A 190 -32.31 5.85 -1.57
N TYR A 191 -32.12 4.87 -2.45
CA TYR A 191 -33.23 4.19 -3.11
C TYR A 191 -34.02 3.27 -2.16
N MET A 192 -33.35 2.62 -1.19
CA MET A 192 -34.01 1.83 -0.15
C MET A 192 -34.89 2.69 0.75
N VAL A 193 -34.40 3.85 1.19
CA VAL A 193 -35.17 4.80 2.01
C VAL A 193 -36.40 5.28 1.24
N LYS A 194 -36.25 5.64 -0.04
CA LYS A 194 -37.38 5.98 -0.92
C LYS A 194 -38.42 4.85 -0.98
N ASN A 195 -37.99 3.62 -1.25
CA ASN A 195 -38.91 2.48 -1.40
C ASN A 195 -39.62 2.12 -0.10
N ARG A 196 -38.91 2.13 1.04
CA ARG A 196 -39.50 1.91 2.36
C ARG A 196 -40.65 2.88 2.64
N LEU A 197 -40.46 4.14 2.28
CA LEU A 197 -41.44 5.20 2.51
C LEU A 197 -42.64 5.11 1.55
N LEU A 198 -42.42 4.72 0.29
CA LEU A 198 -43.47 4.69 -0.74
C LEU A 198 -44.25 3.37 -0.81
N THR A 199 -43.58 2.23 -0.76
CA THR A 199 -44.19 0.91 -1.01
C THR A 199 -44.15 -0.03 0.19
N ARG A 200 -43.56 0.38 1.32
CA ARG A 200 -43.26 -0.46 2.51
C ARG A 200 -42.44 -1.73 2.20
N LYS A 201 -41.91 -1.86 0.97
CA LYS A 201 -41.05 -2.95 0.51
C LYS A 201 -39.63 -2.41 0.39
N LEU A 202 -38.64 -3.11 0.96
CA LEU A 202 -37.25 -2.63 1.01
C LEU A 202 -36.52 -2.80 -0.34
N PHE A 203 -36.72 -3.91 -1.04
CA PHE A 203 -35.89 -4.31 -2.20
C PHE A 203 -36.59 -4.18 -3.56
N HIS A 204 -37.65 -3.38 -3.67
CA HIS A 204 -38.38 -3.22 -4.93
C HIS A 204 -37.94 -1.95 -5.69
N PHE A 205 -36.79 -2.02 -6.36
CA PHE A 205 -36.25 -0.88 -7.13
C PHE A 205 -37.02 -0.62 -8.44
N SER A 206 -37.22 0.65 -8.77
CA SER A 206 -37.79 1.09 -10.04
C SER A 206 -36.86 0.78 -11.22
N GLY A 207 -37.36 0.88 -12.46
CA GLY A 207 -36.55 0.66 -13.66
C GLY A 207 -35.31 1.55 -13.73
N PHE A 208 -35.47 2.85 -13.47
CA PHE A 208 -34.36 3.80 -13.45
C PHE A 208 -33.35 3.50 -12.33
N ALA A 209 -33.82 3.22 -11.10
CA ALA A 209 -32.93 2.91 -9.99
C ALA A 209 -32.09 1.66 -10.27
N ARG A 210 -32.69 0.64 -10.91
CA ARG A 210 -31.94 -0.56 -11.36
C ARG A 210 -30.88 -0.20 -12.40
N TRP A 211 -31.24 0.57 -13.42
CA TRP A 211 -30.28 0.98 -14.46
C TRP A 211 -29.11 1.81 -13.89
N HIS A 212 -29.40 2.79 -13.03
CA HIS A 212 -28.37 3.62 -12.40
C HIS A 212 -27.46 2.79 -11.48
N LEU A 213 -28.01 1.92 -10.64
CA LEU A 213 -27.22 1.01 -9.81
C LEU A 213 -26.39 0.03 -10.65
N SER A 214 -26.94 -0.48 -11.74
CA SER A 214 -26.23 -1.34 -12.69
C SER A 214 -25.03 -0.63 -13.33
N LEU A 215 -25.15 0.67 -13.65
CA LEU A 215 -24.03 1.46 -14.17
C LEU A 215 -22.91 1.60 -13.14
N VAL A 216 -23.25 1.87 -11.87
CA VAL A 216 -22.26 2.00 -10.79
C VAL A 216 -21.61 0.65 -10.46
N VAL A 217 -22.38 -0.44 -10.50
CA VAL A 217 -21.83 -1.81 -10.37
C VAL A 217 -20.88 -2.12 -11.52
N LEU A 218 -21.23 -1.76 -12.76
CA LEU A 218 -20.34 -1.95 -13.91
C LEU A 218 -19.04 -1.15 -13.74
N ALA A 219 -19.13 0.10 -13.25
CA ALA A 219 -17.96 0.90 -12.92
C ALA A 219 -17.09 0.22 -11.85
N ALA A 220 -17.69 -0.34 -10.80
CA ALA A 220 -16.96 -1.05 -9.74
C ALA A 220 -16.19 -2.25 -10.31
N VAL A 221 -16.88 -3.05 -11.14
CA VAL A 221 -16.29 -4.21 -11.82
C VAL A 221 -15.16 -3.79 -12.76
N ALA A 222 -15.31 -2.68 -13.50
CA ALA A 222 -14.27 -2.18 -14.39
C ALA A 222 -13.00 -1.77 -13.62
N VAL A 223 -13.17 -1.13 -12.46
CA VAL A 223 -12.06 -0.75 -11.57
C VAL A 223 -11.38 -1.99 -10.98
N GLU A 224 -12.15 -3.01 -10.62
CA GLU A 224 -11.61 -4.29 -10.13
C GLU A 224 -10.88 -5.07 -11.23
N ILE A 225 -11.38 -5.05 -12.47
CA ILE A 225 -10.66 -5.61 -13.62
C ILE A 225 -9.34 -4.88 -13.81
N TRP A 226 -9.32 -3.55 -13.70
CA TRP A 226 -8.09 -2.77 -13.77
C TRP A 226 -7.10 -3.17 -12.68
N ASP A 227 -7.57 -3.43 -11.45
CA ASP A 227 -6.74 -3.94 -10.36
C ASP A 227 -6.08 -5.28 -10.69
N LEU A 228 -6.88 -6.27 -11.13
CA LEU A 228 -6.35 -7.57 -11.53
C LEU A 228 -5.28 -7.45 -12.63
N LEU A 229 -5.47 -6.52 -13.57
CA LEU A 229 -4.47 -6.25 -14.60
C LEU A 229 -3.18 -5.62 -14.03
N LEU A 230 -3.31 -4.72 -13.04
CA LEU A 230 -2.19 -4.06 -12.37
C LEU A 230 -1.38 -5.02 -11.50
N GLN A 231 -2.03 -5.90 -10.75
CA GLN A 231 -1.37 -6.81 -9.82
C GLN A 231 -0.30 -7.69 -10.47
N ARG A 232 -0.44 -8.02 -11.77
CA ARG A 232 0.60 -8.74 -12.52
C ARG A 232 1.93 -7.98 -12.51
N TYR A 233 1.89 -6.66 -12.71
CA TYR A 233 3.08 -5.82 -12.66
C TYR A 233 3.64 -5.71 -11.23
N GLY A 234 2.80 -5.85 -10.22
CA GLY A 234 3.23 -5.91 -8.82
C GLY A 234 4.14 -7.10 -8.50
N LEU A 235 4.09 -8.18 -9.28
CA LEU A 235 4.91 -9.37 -9.08
C LEU A 235 6.42 -9.10 -9.26
N VAL A 236 6.81 -7.99 -9.89
CA VAL A 236 8.21 -7.56 -9.99
C VAL A 236 8.80 -7.16 -8.65
N PHE A 237 7.96 -6.83 -7.66
CA PHE A 237 8.38 -6.48 -6.30
C PHE A 237 8.28 -7.66 -5.32
N ASP A 238 7.99 -8.87 -5.79
CA ASP A 238 7.82 -10.04 -4.94
C ASP A 238 9.18 -10.51 -4.36
N THR A 239 9.21 -10.83 -3.07
CA THR A 239 10.38 -11.36 -2.34
C THR A 239 10.11 -12.71 -1.70
N THR A 240 8.92 -13.29 -1.91
CA THR A 240 8.45 -14.49 -1.18
C THR A 240 9.16 -15.78 -1.57
N HIS A 241 9.64 -15.89 -2.82
CA HIS A 241 10.25 -17.12 -3.33
C HIS A 241 11.72 -17.30 -2.88
N GLN A 242 12.46 -16.19 -2.73
CA GLN A 242 13.86 -16.17 -2.30
C GLN A 242 14.19 -14.83 -1.59
N PRO A 243 14.66 -14.84 -0.32
CA PRO A 243 14.99 -13.60 0.40
C PRO A 243 16.10 -12.77 -0.24
N LEU A 244 17.01 -13.41 -0.98
CA LEU A 244 18.16 -12.78 -1.63
C LEU A 244 17.82 -12.17 -3.00
N PHE A 245 16.67 -12.52 -3.60
CA PHE A 245 16.32 -12.11 -4.96
C PHE A 245 14.92 -11.49 -5.00
N THR A 246 14.81 -10.31 -5.60
CA THR A 246 13.51 -9.62 -5.78
C THR A 246 12.99 -9.86 -7.20
N GLY A 247 11.71 -10.17 -7.33
CA GLY A 247 11.05 -10.40 -8.61
C GLY A 247 10.20 -11.68 -8.63
N PRO A 248 9.57 -11.97 -9.77
CA PRO A 248 8.70 -13.12 -9.87
C PRO A 248 9.52 -14.38 -10.17
N GLY A 249 9.35 -15.43 -9.36
CA GLY A 249 9.89 -16.76 -9.59
C GLY A 249 8.97 -17.65 -10.41
N PHE A 250 9.22 -18.96 -10.35
CA PHE A 250 8.42 -19.96 -11.08
C PHE A 250 6.94 -19.92 -10.69
N VAL A 251 6.65 -19.90 -9.39
CA VAL A 251 5.27 -19.92 -8.87
C VAL A 251 4.51 -18.67 -9.31
N GLN A 252 5.12 -17.49 -9.22
CA GLN A 252 4.52 -16.23 -9.62
C GLN A 252 4.13 -16.26 -11.10
N MET A 253 5.05 -16.68 -11.97
CA MET A 253 4.84 -16.63 -13.42
C MET A 253 3.99 -17.78 -13.97
N LYS A 254 4.07 -18.97 -13.37
CA LYS A 254 3.38 -20.17 -13.87
C LYS A 254 2.11 -20.54 -13.10
N VAL A 255 1.90 -19.99 -11.92
CA VAL A 255 0.72 -20.28 -11.08
C VAL A 255 -0.08 -19.01 -10.83
N ILE A 256 0.54 -17.96 -10.29
CA ILE A 256 -0.18 -16.74 -9.88
C ILE A 256 -0.71 -15.96 -11.09
N VAL A 257 0.10 -15.73 -12.12
CA VAL A 257 -0.36 -15.02 -13.34
C VAL A 257 -1.57 -15.73 -13.99
N PRO A 258 -1.57 -17.05 -14.23
CA PRO A 258 -2.78 -17.75 -14.69
C PRO A 258 -3.98 -17.62 -13.76
N LEU A 259 -3.79 -17.70 -12.43
CA LEU A 259 -4.87 -17.50 -11.46
C LEU A 259 -5.48 -16.10 -11.56
N ILE A 260 -4.67 -15.05 -11.77
CA ILE A 260 -5.16 -13.69 -12.03
C ILE A 260 -6.08 -13.66 -13.26
N TRP A 261 -5.70 -14.33 -14.35
CA TRP A 261 -6.53 -14.40 -15.56
C TRP A 261 -7.83 -15.17 -15.33
N VAL A 262 -7.79 -16.27 -14.59
CA VAL A 262 -9.00 -17.02 -14.23
C VAL A 262 -9.94 -16.17 -13.37
N SER A 263 -9.41 -15.47 -12.36
CA SER A 263 -10.19 -14.52 -11.54
C SER A 263 -10.82 -13.42 -12.39
N LEU A 264 -10.10 -12.90 -13.40
CA LEU A 264 -10.63 -11.89 -14.31
C LEU A 264 -11.81 -12.43 -15.13
N VAL A 265 -11.68 -13.62 -15.72
CA VAL A 265 -12.77 -14.24 -16.50
C VAL A 265 -13.99 -14.52 -15.62
N LEU A 266 -13.79 -15.04 -14.41
CA LEU A 266 -14.86 -15.30 -13.44
C LEU A 266 -15.56 -14.03 -12.98
N LEU A 267 -14.80 -12.96 -12.75
CA LEU A 267 -15.34 -11.65 -12.38
C LEU A 267 -16.22 -11.08 -13.52
N VAL A 268 -15.75 -11.15 -14.77
CA VAL A 268 -16.52 -10.70 -15.94
C VAL A 268 -17.80 -11.53 -16.11
N ALA A 269 -17.73 -12.85 -15.97
CA ALA A 269 -18.90 -13.73 -16.04
C ALA A 269 -19.92 -13.44 -14.92
N THR A 270 -19.45 -13.21 -13.69
CA THR A 270 -20.28 -12.87 -12.54
C THR A 270 -20.94 -11.51 -12.71
N ALA A 271 -20.21 -10.51 -13.21
CA ALA A 271 -20.76 -9.20 -13.50
C ALA A 271 -21.84 -9.26 -14.60
N GLY A 272 -21.58 -10.00 -15.69
CA GLY A 272 -22.53 -10.19 -16.78
C GLY A 272 -23.84 -10.85 -16.31
N THR A 273 -23.72 -11.91 -15.50
CA THR A 273 -24.89 -12.60 -14.94
C THR A 273 -25.62 -11.78 -13.87
N LEU A 274 -24.91 -10.96 -13.08
CA LEU A 274 -25.51 -10.02 -12.14
C LEU A 274 -26.36 -8.96 -12.86
N LEU A 275 -25.81 -8.36 -13.92
CA LEU A 275 -26.53 -7.38 -14.74
C LEU A 275 -27.76 -8.01 -15.42
N PHE A 276 -27.61 -9.23 -15.94
CA PHE A 276 -28.72 -9.99 -16.50
C PHE A 276 -29.81 -10.25 -15.45
N ALA A 277 -29.44 -10.69 -14.24
CA ALA A 277 -30.39 -10.97 -13.17
C ALA A 277 -31.10 -9.70 -12.67
N LEU A 278 -30.40 -8.56 -12.58
CA LEU A 278 -30.98 -7.27 -12.20
C LEU A 278 -32.02 -6.78 -13.23
N GLN A 279 -31.74 -6.96 -14.52
CA GLN A 279 -32.61 -6.46 -15.59
C GLN A 279 -33.82 -7.38 -15.82
N PHE A 280 -33.59 -8.68 -15.94
CA PHE A 280 -34.61 -9.68 -16.31
C PHE A 280 -35.27 -10.38 -15.11
N ARG A 281 -34.80 -10.15 -13.88
CA ARG A 281 -35.31 -10.76 -12.63
C ARG A 281 -35.35 -12.31 -12.67
N ARG A 282 -34.43 -12.92 -13.42
CA ARG A 282 -34.26 -14.37 -13.58
C ARG A 282 -32.77 -14.72 -13.50
N GLY A 283 -32.45 -15.98 -13.24
CA GLY A 283 -31.04 -16.44 -13.21
C GLY A 283 -30.31 -16.28 -11.88
N TYR A 284 -31.00 -15.94 -10.78
CA TYR A 284 -30.39 -15.80 -9.45
C TYR A 284 -29.65 -17.06 -8.95
N LYS A 285 -30.08 -18.26 -9.36
CA LYS A 285 -29.39 -19.52 -9.03
C LYS A 285 -28.00 -19.60 -9.69
N VAL A 286 -27.91 -19.22 -10.97
CA VAL A 286 -26.64 -19.20 -11.72
C VAL A 286 -25.73 -18.11 -11.17
N LEU A 287 -26.29 -16.93 -10.88
CA LEU A 287 -25.56 -15.85 -10.22
C LEU A 287 -25.00 -16.30 -8.87
N ALA A 288 -25.79 -16.93 -8.01
CA ALA A 288 -25.34 -17.42 -6.72
C ALA A 288 -24.18 -18.41 -6.86
N GLY A 289 -24.28 -19.36 -7.80
CA GLY A 289 -23.19 -20.29 -8.12
C GLY A 289 -21.92 -19.58 -8.57
N LEU A 290 -22.01 -18.65 -9.53
CA LEU A 290 -20.86 -17.89 -10.03
C LEU A 290 -20.23 -16.98 -8.97
N VAL A 291 -21.04 -16.34 -8.12
CA VAL A 291 -20.54 -15.54 -7.00
C VAL A 291 -19.74 -16.42 -6.05
N VAL A 292 -20.25 -17.60 -5.68
CA VAL A 292 -19.52 -18.54 -4.81
C VAL A 292 -18.20 -18.98 -5.45
N VAL A 293 -18.22 -19.35 -6.72
CA VAL A 293 -17.01 -19.77 -7.45
C VAL A 293 -16.00 -18.62 -7.56
N THR A 294 -16.47 -17.40 -7.82
CA THR A 294 -15.60 -16.22 -7.90
C THR A 294 -14.98 -15.91 -6.54
N ILE A 295 -15.78 -15.89 -5.47
CA ILE A 295 -15.26 -15.69 -4.11
C ILE A 295 -14.23 -16.78 -3.78
N LEU A 296 -14.52 -18.04 -4.09
CA LEU A 296 -13.58 -19.14 -3.87
C LEU A 296 -12.28 -18.93 -4.66
N ALA A 297 -12.34 -18.56 -5.94
CA ALA A 297 -11.16 -18.28 -6.75
C ALA A 297 -10.32 -17.12 -6.18
N PHE A 298 -10.97 -16.05 -5.70
CA PHE A 298 -10.28 -14.95 -5.03
C PHE A 298 -9.65 -15.39 -3.71
N THR A 299 -10.36 -16.15 -2.88
CA THR A 299 -9.84 -16.67 -1.60
C THR A 299 -8.63 -17.57 -1.83
N VAL A 300 -8.75 -18.52 -2.75
CA VAL A 300 -7.67 -19.45 -3.11
C VAL A 300 -6.42 -18.72 -3.60
N ARG A 301 -6.61 -17.64 -4.36
CA ARG A 301 -5.50 -16.83 -4.88
C ARG A 301 -4.76 -16.03 -3.80
N HIS A 302 -5.49 -15.50 -2.82
CA HIS A 302 -4.89 -14.73 -1.72
C HIS A 302 -4.45 -15.61 -0.54
N ALA A 303 -4.88 -16.88 -0.52
CA ALA A 303 -4.38 -17.85 0.44
C ALA A 303 -2.97 -18.28 0.03
N ASP A 304 -2.01 -18.16 0.95
CA ASP A 304 -0.64 -18.59 0.69
C ASP A 304 -0.53 -20.12 0.50
N LEU A 305 -1.58 -20.86 0.81
CA LEU A 305 -1.63 -22.32 0.72
C LEU A 305 -1.24 -22.85 -0.66
N ILE A 306 -1.80 -22.30 -1.74
CA ILE A 306 -1.50 -22.80 -3.10
C ILE A 306 -0.06 -22.43 -3.51
N PRO A 307 0.36 -21.15 -3.46
CA PRO A 307 1.74 -20.79 -3.77
C PRO A 307 2.77 -21.59 -2.96
N GLN A 308 2.55 -21.76 -1.65
CA GLN A 308 3.44 -22.52 -0.79
C GLN A 308 3.48 -24.01 -1.11
N ALA A 309 2.35 -24.62 -1.48
CA ALA A 309 2.30 -26.01 -1.91
C ALA A 309 3.11 -26.22 -3.19
N PHE A 310 2.92 -25.37 -4.21
CA PHE A 310 3.72 -25.42 -5.43
C PHE A 310 5.21 -25.17 -5.15
N GLN A 311 5.52 -24.20 -4.27
CA GLN A 311 6.90 -23.93 -3.86
C GLN A 311 7.54 -25.16 -3.20
N THR A 312 6.83 -25.81 -2.28
CA THR A 312 7.37 -26.90 -1.47
C THR A 312 7.49 -28.21 -2.23
N TYR A 313 6.47 -28.56 -3.02
CA TYR A 313 6.39 -29.87 -3.66
C TYR A 313 6.92 -29.90 -5.10
N LEU A 314 6.95 -28.75 -5.81
CA LEU A 314 7.41 -28.69 -7.20
C LEU A 314 8.70 -27.90 -7.39
N VAL A 315 8.86 -26.77 -6.68
CA VAL A 315 10.03 -25.90 -6.86
C VAL A 315 11.22 -26.38 -6.02
N LYS A 316 11.07 -26.49 -4.69
CA LYS A 316 12.18 -26.86 -3.79
C LYS A 316 12.91 -28.14 -4.18
N PRO A 317 12.25 -29.23 -4.62
CA PRO A 317 12.95 -30.46 -5.00
C PRO A 317 13.87 -30.32 -6.21
N ASN A 318 13.60 -29.36 -7.11
CA ASN A 318 14.40 -29.10 -8.30
C ASN A 318 14.51 -27.60 -8.58
N ALA A 319 15.00 -26.86 -7.58
CA ALA A 319 15.01 -25.40 -7.61
C ALA A 319 15.93 -24.85 -8.72
N ILE A 320 17.03 -25.56 -9.04
CA ILE A 320 17.97 -25.15 -10.08
C ILE A 320 17.25 -25.06 -11.44
N GLU A 321 16.51 -26.09 -11.85
CA GLU A 321 15.79 -26.06 -13.12
C GLU A 321 14.64 -25.05 -13.12
N LYS A 322 13.90 -24.95 -12.02
CA LYS A 322 12.68 -24.14 -11.96
C LYS A 322 12.95 -22.64 -11.77
N GLU A 323 13.98 -22.27 -11.01
CA GLU A 323 14.25 -20.87 -10.64
C GLU A 323 15.43 -20.23 -11.37
N SER A 324 16.37 -21.01 -11.93
CA SER A 324 17.61 -20.47 -12.55
C SER A 324 17.35 -19.33 -13.53
N ARG A 325 16.40 -19.49 -14.45
CA ARG A 325 16.06 -18.47 -15.45
C ARG A 325 15.48 -17.19 -14.82
N PHE A 326 14.75 -17.28 -13.72
CA PHE A 326 14.18 -16.11 -13.03
C PHE A 326 15.27 -15.37 -12.25
N ILE A 327 16.14 -16.13 -11.57
CA ILE A 327 17.31 -15.60 -10.85
C ILE A 327 18.29 -14.93 -11.82
N GLU A 328 18.60 -15.56 -12.95
CA GLU A 328 19.50 -15.00 -13.98
C GLU A 328 19.00 -13.63 -14.46
N LYS A 329 17.69 -13.50 -14.71
CA LYS A 329 17.08 -12.21 -15.07
C LYS A 329 17.21 -11.16 -13.97
N ASN A 330 17.06 -11.54 -12.70
CA ASN A 330 17.29 -10.63 -11.58
C ASN A 330 18.77 -10.19 -11.51
N VAL A 331 19.71 -11.13 -11.65
CA VAL A 331 21.15 -10.84 -11.66
C VAL A 331 21.47 -9.86 -12.79
N GLN A 332 20.98 -10.11 -14.00
CA GLN A 332 21.19 -9.22 -15.14
C GLN A 332 20.57 -7.83 -14.91
N ALA A 333 19.36 -7.76 -14.35
CA ALA A 333 18.73 -6.48 -14.00
C ALA A 333 19.56 -5.70 -12.96
N THR A 334 20.08 -6.39 -11.95
CA THR A 334 20.92 -5.80 -10.90
C THR A 334 22.25 -5.30 -11.48
N LEU A 335 22.93 -6.11 -12.30
CA LEU A 335 24.17 -5.70 -12.94
C LEU A 335 23.97 -4.49 -13.86
N ASN A 336 22.85 -4.44 -14.59
CA ASN A 336 22.48 -3.28 -15.40
C ASN A 336 22.21 -2.03 -14.55
N ALA A 337 21.50 -2.18 -13.42
CA ALA A 337 21.12 -1.06 -12.56
C ALA A 337 22.33 -0.39 -11.88
N TYR A 338 23.33 -1.18 -11.50
CA TYR A 338 24.57 -0.69 -10.87
C TYR A 338 25.70 -0.43 -11.87
N ASP A 339 25.45 -0.55 -13.18
CA ASP A 339 26.45 -0.46 -14.27
C ASP A 339 27.65 -1.41 -14.07
N LEU A 340 27.40 -2.57 -13.45
CA LEU A 340 28.42 -3.59 -13.17
C LEU A 340 28.74 -4.48 -14.38
N ASN A 341 28.06 -4.27 -15.50
CA ASN A 341 28.38 -4.94 -16.76
C ASN A 341 29.65 -4.39 -17.42
N ARG A 342 30.17 -3.25 -16.94
CA ARG A 342 31.33 -2.55 -17.49
C ARG A 342 32.45 -2.39 -16.46
N ILE A 343 32.77 -3.48 -15.75
CA ILE A 343 33.83 -3.48 -14.75
C ILE A 343 35.19 -3.91 -15.32
N GLU A 344 36.25 -3.21 -14.93
CA GLU A 344 37.62 -3.62 -15.19
C GLU A 344 38.11 -4.45 -13.99
N VAL A 345 38.25 -5.77 -14.19
CA VAL A 345 38.78 -6.65 -13.13
C VAL A 345 40.31 -6.61 -13.16
N ARG A 346 40.91 -5.90 -12.21
CA ARG A 346 42.36 -5.90 -12.00
C ARG A 346 42.76 -6.98 -11.01
N LYS A 347 43.47 -8.01 -11.49
CA LYS A 347 44.04 -9.03 -10.61
C LYS A 347 45.22 -8.42 -9.86
N PHE A 348 45.05 -8.18 -8.57
CA PHE A 348 46.15 -7.79 -7.70
C PHE A 348 46.99 -9.05 -7.39
N GLN A 349 48.13 -9.17 -8.06
CA GLN A 349 49.11 -10.21 -7.74
C GLN A 349 49.89 -9.74 -6.51
N HIS A 350 49.66 -10.41 -5.39
CA HIS A 350 50.50 -10.22 -4.21
C HIS A 350 51.88 -10.79 -4.55
N GLU A 351 52.86 -9.92 -4.81
CA GLU A 351 54.25 -10.34 -4.70
C GLU A 351 54.46 -10.76 -3.24
N ARG A 352 54.93 -12.00 -3.03
CA ARG A 352 55.38 -12.40 -1.69
C ARG A 352 56.35 -11.32 -1.25
N PHE A 353 56.08 -10.70 -0.10
CA PHE A 353 57.04 -9.81 0.53
C PHE A 353 58.42 -10.48 0.44
N PRO A 354 59.48 -9.73 0.06
CA PRO A 354 60.83 -10.29 0.14
C PRO A 354 60.98 -10.92 1.51
N GLU A 355 61.64 -12.08 1.57
CA GLU A 355 61.91 -12.81 2.80
C GLU A 355 62.81 -11.93 3.66
N VAL A 356 62.22 -10.95 4.33
CA VAL A 356 62.86 -10.15 5.35
C VAL A 356 63.10 -11.19 6.43
N THR A 357 64.37 -11.54 6.64
CA THR A 357 64.82 -12.20 7.86
C THR A 357 64.44 -11.27 8.99
N ALA A 358 63.21 -11.43 9.48
CA ALA A 358 62.69 -10.67 10.58
C ALA A 358 63.66 -10.92 11.74
N PRO A 359 64.19 -9.87 12.37
CA PRO A 359 64.92 -10.04 13.62
C PRO A 359 64.11 -10.96 14.55
N THR A 360 64.76 -11.82 15.33
CA THR A 360 64.07 -12.77 16.23
C THR A 360 63.03 -12.09 17.14
N HIS A 361 63.24 -10.81 17.49
CA HIS A 361 62.25 -10.02 18.23
C HIS A 361 60.95 -9.74 17.44
N MET A 362 61.01 -9.55 16.13
CA MET A 362 59.85 -9.35 15.27
C MET A 362 59.07 -10.66 15.09
N GLU A 363 59.74 -11.81 15.03
CA GLU A 363 59.05 -13.10 14.92
C GLU A 363 58.13 -13.34 16.14
N ASN A 364 58.61 -13.02 17.33
CA ASN A 364 57.82 -13.09 18.56
C ASN A 364 56.63 -12.13 18.55
N VAL A 365 56.79 -10.91 18.02
CA VAL A 365 55.68 -9.94 17.89
C VAL A 365 54.66 -10.45 16.88
N LEU A 366 55.10 -10.88 15.70
CA LEU A 366 54.24 -11.37 14.61
C LEU A 366 53.43 -12.62 15.02
N ARG A 367 54.03 -13.56 15.77
CA ARG A 367 53.34 -14.74 16.32
C ARG A 367 52.25 -14.41 17.36
N ASN A 368 52.26 -13.19 17.88
CA ASN A 368 51.35 -12.74 18.95
C ASN A 368 50.40 -11.62 18.50
N ILE A 369 50.28 -11.39 17.18
CA ILE A 369 49.27 -10.49 16.62
C ILE A 369 47.92 -11.23 16.58
N PRO A 370 46.84 -10.68 17.18
CA PRO A 370 45.50 -11.24 17.08
C PRO A 370 44.99 -11.12 15.63
N VAL A 371 45.12 -12.18 14.84
CA VAL A 371 44.54 -12.24 13.49
C VAL A 371 43.09 -12.71 13.51
N TRP A 372 42.70 -13.47 14.55
CA TRP A 372 41.36 -14.05 14.70
C TRP A 372 40.57 -13.36 15.80
N ASP A 373 39.26 -13.18 15.58
CA ASP A 373 38.32 -12.70 16.60
C ASP A 373 37.79 -13.89 17.41
N ALA A 374 37.98 -13.85 18.73
CA ALA A 374 37.55 -14.90 19.65
C ALA A 374 36.04 -15.15 19.58
N ASN A 375 35.23 -14.11 19.36
CA ASN A 375 33.77 -14.26 19.29
C ASN A 375 33.32 -15.08 18.08
N THR A 376 34.14 -15.14 17.02
CA THR A 376 33.84 -15.91 15.80
C THR A 376 34.34 -17.35 15.85
N LEU A 377 35.25 -17.67 16.77
CA LEU A 377 35.89 -18.99 16.86
C LEU A 377 35.09 -20.02 17.67
N SER A 378 34.06 -19.60 18.39
CA SER A 378 33.15 -20.52 19.12
C SER A 378 32.54 -21.56 18.17
N ALA A 379 32.04 -21.12 17.02
CA ALA A 379 31.48 -21.99 15.99
C ALA A 379 32.52 -22.99 15.41
N VAL A 380 33.77 -22.57 15.29
CA VAL A 380 34.87 -23.44 14.81
C VAL A 380 35.22 -24.49 15.87
N PHE A 381 35.30 -24.11 17.14
CA PHE A 381 35.58 -25.03 18.24
C PHE A 381 34.44 -26.04 18.39
N GLN A 382 33.20 -25.56 18.26
CA GLN A 382 32.01 -26.40 18.20
C GLN A 382 32.13 -27.39 17.03
N GLN A 383 32.37 -26.92 15.79
CA GLN A 383 32.51 -27.82 14.64
C GLN A 383 33.64 -28.86 14.78
N LEU A 384 34.78 -28.49 15.39
CA LEU A 384 35.96 -29.37 15.50
C LEU A 384 35.94 -30.30 16.72
N GLN A 385 35.32 -29.88 17.83
CA GLN A 385 35.41 -30.55 19.13
C GLN A 385 34.05 -30.93 19.74
N GLU A 386 32.93 -30.57 19.11
CA GLU A 386 31.58 -31.10 19.42
C GLU A 386 31.48 -32.54 18.91
N LEU A 387 32.29 -33.43 19.48
CA LEU A 387 32.21 -34.87 19.22
C LEU A 387 30.84 -35.44 19.62
N ARG A 388 30.06 -34.71 20.43
CA ARG A 388 28.74 -35.04 20.99
C ARG A 388 27.94 -33.76 21.25
N THR A 389 26.61 -33.84 21.08
CA THR A 389 25.65 -32.72 21.17
C THR A 389 25.44 -32.12 22.57
N TYR A 390 26.13 -32.64 23.59
CA TYR A 390 26.04 -32.15 24.96
C TYR A 390 27.31 -31.37 25.37
N TYR A 391 28.25 -31.15 24.44
CA TYR A 391 29.41 -30.30 24.67
C TYR A 391 29.21 -28.94 24.02
N ALA A 392 29.40 -27.88 24.80
CA ALA A 392 29.35 -26.51 24.33
C ALA A 392 30.67 -25.76 24.61
N PHE A 393 30.90 -24.71 23.82
CA PHE A 393 32.06 -23.83 23.92
C PHE A 393 31.57 -22.37 23.99
N PRO A 394 31.02 -21.95 25.14
CA PRO A 394 30.24 -20.70 25.25
C PRO A 394 31.08 -19.44 25.03
N GLN A 395 32.35 -19.47 25.43
CA GLN A 395 33.27 -18.36 25.23
C GLN A 395 34.65 -18.86 24.84
N VAL A 396 35.21 -18.27 23.80
CA VAL A 396 36.62 -18.39 23.47
C VAL A 396 37.35 -17.18 24.07
N SER A 397 38.36 -17.45 24.87
CA SER A 397 39.26 -16.47 25.46
C SER A 397 40.59 -16.47 24.73
N VAL A 398 41.25 -15.32 24.74
CA VAL A 398 42.56 -15.11 24.13
C VAL A 398 43.58 -14.99 25.23
N ASP A 399 44.62 -15.82 25.18
CA ASP A 399 45.73 -15.74 26.13
C ASP A 399 47.05 -16.14 25.47
N ARG A 400 48.17 -16.09 26.20
CA ARG A 400 49.50 -16.41 25.70
C ARG A 400 50.17 -17.47 26.58
N TYR A 401 50.48 -18.61 25.98
CA TYR A 401 51.12 -19.74 26.65
C TYR A 401 52.42 -20.14 25.93
N ASP A 402 53.33 -20.78 26.66
CA ASP A 402 54.54 -21.37 26.10
C ASP A 402 54.18 -22.71 25.47
N VAL A 403 54.16 -22.75 24.14
CA VAL A 403 53.88 -23.97 23.37
C VAL A 403 55.16 -24.31 22.61
N THR A 404 55.75 -25.48 22.90
CA THR A 404 57.05 -25.92 22.34
C THR A 404 58.15 -24.86 22.50
N ASP A 405 58.41 -24.44 23.75
CA ASP A 405 59.42 -23.44 24.15
C ASP A 405 59.29 -22.04 23.52
N ASN A 406 58.14 -21.72 22.91
CA ASN A 406 57.87 -20.42 22.33
C ASN A 406 56.55 -19.84 22.85
N ARG A 407 56.61 -18.62 23.39
CA ARG A 407 55.45 -17.90 23.89
C ARG A 407 54.59 -17.40 22.74
N GLN A 408 53.41 -17.97 22.57
CA GLN A 408 52.49 -17.62 21.48
C GLN A 408 51.07 -17.44 21.96
N GLN A 409 50.30 -16.65 21.21
CA GLN A 409 48.89 -16.42 21.44
C GLN A 409 48.10 -17.68 21.10
N VAL A 410 47.21 -18.07 22.01
CA VAL A 410 46.31 -19.21 21.86
C VAL A 410 44.88 -18.80 22.13
N PHE A 411 43.97 -19.45 21.42
CA PHE A 411 42.54 -19.35 21.65
C PHE A 411 42.12 -20.56 22.48
N LEU A 412 41.44 -20.30 23.59
CA LEU A 412 41.12 -21.30 24.59
C LEU A 412 39.64 -21.19 24.90
N SER A 413 38.97 -22.32 25.00
CA SER A 413 37.59 -22.37 25.46
C SER A 413 37.43 -23.54 26.39
N LEU A 414 36.63 -23.35 27.43
CA LEU A 414 36.23 -24.44 28.30
C LEU A 414 35.20 -25.29 27.54
N ARG A 415 35.46 -26.60 27.50
CA ARG A 415 34.47 -27.56 27.04
C ARG A 415 33.48 -27.79 28.16
N GLU A 416 32.32 -27.16 28.05
CA GLU A 416 31.25 -27.24 29.05
C GLU A 416 30.22 -28.30 28.66
N LEU A 417 29.50 -28.81 29.66
CA LEU A 417 28.37 -29.70 29.44
C LEU A 417 27.09 -28.87 29.38
N GLU A 418 26.46 -28.84 28.22
CA GLU A 418 25.16 -28.20 28.05
C GLU A 418 24.06 -29.23 28.33
N TYR A 419 23.53 -29.18 29.54
CA TYR A 419 22.29 -29.88 29.89
C TYR A 419 21.13 -29.01 29.41
N GLY A 420 20.44 -29.47 28.37
CA GLY A 420 19.36 -28.73 27.70
C GLY A 420 18.18 -28.34 28.59
#